data_AF-A0A0C3K6X1-F1
#
_entry.id   AF-A0A0C3K6X1-F1
#
_cell.length_a   1.000
_cell.length_b   1.000
_cell.length_c   1.000
_cell.angle_alpha   90.00
_cell.angle_beta   90.00
_cell.angle_gamma   90.00
#
_symmetry.space_group_name_H-M   'P 1'
#
loop_
_entity.id
_entity.type
_entity.pdbx_description
1 polymer ?
#
loop_
_entity_poly.entity_id
_entity_poly.type
_entity_poly.pdbx_seq_one_letter_code
_entity_poly.pdbx_strand_id
1 'polypeptide(L)'
;MTTENEPAVVGYYRYTDIMFEWHKTCPEDSVEQLKAFMYPGCLTSPENPLVDGGEGLEIWQGTMRANNEIRLLYSSAQIEYIRYWLYEMGITPQKIPIPRSQYIIPEDQLMNITPRLFKNDSELKKAQKELVKTNKRLKGVDSGMQAMRETFEKVRKLYQTPEKTATWCSIDLEDWEYDHTVITEFGYSLVQWEGQEEKRERGHWTVAGTPHNGTYVPDARDYYHYGDTVPMTKKDLIVRINALLSGLAERGPLFLVFHDPTSDVKFVNSRNLSQFFPLISRF
;
A
#
# COMPACT_ATOMS: atom_id res chain seq x y z
N MET A 1 10.38 0.65 45.21
CA MET A 1 10.24 -0.25 44.04
C MET A 1 9.52 0.53 42.97
N THR A 2 10.29 1.13 42.07
CA THR A 2 9.80 1.88 40.91
C THR A 2 9.38 0.87 39.86
N THR A 3 8.07 0.71 39.65
CA THR A 3 7.53 0.04 38.48
C THR A 3 7.84 0.91 37.27
N GLU A 4 8.90 0.55 36.55
CA GLU A 4 9.17 1.11 35.24
C GLU A 4 7.94 0.85 34.36
N ASN A 5 7.31 1.94 33.95
CA ASN A 5 6.19 1.94 33.02
C ASN A 5 6.80 1.65 31.65
N GLU A 6 7.00 0.36 31.33
CA GLU A 6 7.39 -0.04 29.97
C GLU A 6 6.41 0.61 29.00
N PRO A 7 6.89 1.31 27.95
CA PRO A 7 6.00 1.94 26.99
C PRO A 7 5.11 0.87 26.39
N ALA A 8 3.79 1.05 26.51
CA ALA A 8 2.82 0.14 25.93
C ALA A 8 3.09 0.04 24.43
N VAL A 9 3.66 -1.08 23.99
CA VAL A 9 3.95 -1.29 22.57
C VAL A 9 2.60 -1.44 21.87
N VAL A 10 2.22 -0.41 21.11
CA VAL A 10 1.00 -0.39 20.31
C VAL A 10 1.29 -1.08 18.99
N GLY A 11 0.43 -2.01 18.60
CA GLY A 11 0.61 -2.80 17.39
C GLY A 11 -0.38 -3.96 17.33
N TYR A 12 -0.03 -4.98 16.55
CA TYR A 12 -0.89 -6.12 16.27
C TYR A 12 -0.25 -7.43 16.67
N TYR A 13 -1.01 -8.32 17.29
CA TYR A 13 -0.55 -9.67 17.61
C TYR A 13 -1.01 -10.66 16.55
N ARG A 14 -0.11 -11.57 16.14
CA ARG A 14 -0.48 -12.66 15.23
C ARG A 14 -1.56 -13.54 15.87
N TYR A 15 -2.67 -13.72 15.17
CA TYR A 15 -3.78 -14.57 15.63
C TYR A 15 -3.27 -15.94 16.11
N THR A 16 -2.42 -16.61 15.33
CA THR A 16 -1.91 -17.95 15.68
C THR A 16 -1.08 -17.97 16.95
N ASP A 17 -0.26 -16.95 17.19
CA ASP A 17 0.56 -16.91 18.40
C ASP A 17 -0.31 -16.72 19.64
N ILE A 18 -1.34 -15.88 19.54
CA ILE A 18 -2.30 -15.70 20.62
C ILE A 18 -3.02 -17.03 20.93
N MET A 19 -3.50 -17.72 19.90
CA MET A 19 -4.24 -18.96 20.06
C MET A 19 -3.39 -20.11 20.61
N PHE A 20 -2.13 -20.22 20.20
CA PHE A 20 -1.30 -21.40 20.48
C PHE A 20 -0.21 -21.17 21.54
N GLU A 21 0.19 -19.93 21.80
CA GLU A 21 1.34 -19.61 22.65
C GLU A 21 0.98 -18.76 23.87
N TRP A 22 -0.06 -17.92 23.83
CA TRP A 22 -0.34 -16.98 24.93
C TRP A 22 -0.58 -17.67 26.27
N HIS A 23 -1.36 -18.76 26.29
CA HIS A 23 -1.65 -19.52 27.51
C HIS A 23 -0.40 -20.06 28.22
N LYS A 24 0.72 -20.26 27.51
CA LYS A 24 1.99 -20.72 28.11
C LYS A 24 2.66 -19.67 28.99
N THR A 25 2.22 -18.42 28.89
CA THR A 25 2.67 -17.33 29.77
C THR A 25 1.81 -17.19 31.02
N CYS A 26 0.63 -17.82 31.05
CA CYS A 26 -0.32 -17.69 32.15
C CYS A 26 0.05 -18.60 33.34
N PRO A 27 -0.34 -18.22 34.57
CA PRO A 27 -0.35 -19.15 35.69
C PRO A 27 -1.25 -20.36 35.42
N GLU A 28 -0.95 -21.50 36.03
CA GLU A 28 -1.62 -22.79 35.78
C GLU A 28 -3.13 -22.73 35.97
N ASP A 29 -3.59 -21.98 36.97
CA ASP A 29 -5.01 -21.78 37.32
C ASP A 29 -5.80 -20.90 36.33
N SER A 30 -5.12 -20.33 35.31
CA SER A 30 -5.71 -19.42 34.32
C SER A 30 -5.59 -19.96 32.88
N VAL A 31 -4.84 -21.06 32.68
CA VAL A 31 -4.53 -21.63 31.35
C VAL A 31 -5.80 -22.11 30.65
N GLU A 32 -6.61 -22.93 31.32
CA GLU A 32 -7.79 -23.54 30.72
C GLU A 32 -8.91 -22.51 30.48
N GLN A 33 -9.01 -21.50 31.33
CA GLN A 33 -9.94 -20.40 31.18
C GLN A 33 -9.60 -19.54 29.97
N LEU A 34 -8.32 -19.21 29.78
CA LEU A 34 -7.89 -18.49 28.59
C LEU A 34 -8.12 -19.33 27.33
N LYS A 35 -7.78 -20.62 27.33
CA LYS A 35 -8.04 -21.51 26.18
C LYS A 35 -9.53 -21.60 25.85
N ALA A 36 -10.38 -21.71 26.85
CA ALA A 36 -11.84 -21.75 26.67
C ALA A 36 -12.36 -20.43 26.08
N PHE A 37 -11.90 -19.29 26.59
CA PHE A 37 -12.26 -17.97 26.06
C PHE A 37 -11.79 -17.79 24.60
N MET A 38 -10.56 -18.18 24.30
CA MET A 38 -9.97 -18.08 22.96
C MET A 38 -10.49 -19.14 22.00
N TYR A 39 -11.31 -20.10 22.45
CA TYR A 39 -11.86 -21.11 21.55
C TYR A 39 -12.69 -20.44 20.43
N PRO A 40 -12.52 -20.80 19.14
CA PRO A 40 -13.20 -20.11 18.03
C PRO A 40 -14.71 -19.98 18.18
N GLY A 41 -15.39 -21.01 18.72
CA GLY A 41 -16.82 -20.95 18.97
C GLY A 41 -17.21 -19.98 20.10
N CYS A 42 -16.34 -19.80 21.10
CA CYS A 42 -16.54 -18.82 22.15
C CYS A 42 -16.30 -17.41 21.61
N LEU A 43 -15.22 -17.19 20.86
CA LEU A 43 -14.86 -15.89 20.30
C LEU A 43 -15.93 -15.30 19.36
N THR A 44 -16.61 -16.14 18.59
CA THR A 44 -17.66 -15.69 17.66
C THR A 44 -19.06 -15.75 18.25
N SER A 45 -19.19 -16.10 19.54
CA SER A 45 -20.49 -16.11 20.21
C SER A 45 -21.01 -14.68 20.37
N PRO A 46 -22.30 -14.41 20.15
CA PRO A 46 -22.90 -13.10 20.45
C PRO A 46 -22.72 -12.64 21.91
N GLU A 47 -22.49 -13.57 22.84
CA GLU A 47 -22.24 -13.28 24.26
C GLU A 47 -20.77 -12.95 24.55
N ASN A 48 -19.87 -13.11 23.58
CA ASN A 48 -18.47 -12.81 23.77
C ASN A 48 -18.27 -11.29 23.84
N PRO A 49 -17.47 -10.79 24.80
CA PRO A 49 -17.26 -9.36 24.98
C PRO A 49 -16.49 -8.68 23.82
N LEU A 50 -15.90 -9.44 22.91
CA LEU A 50 -15.27 -8.93 21.68
C LEU A 50 -16.24 -8.77 20.51
N VAL A 51 -17.48 -9.24 20.65
CA VAL A 51 -18.51 -9.11 19.62
C VAL A 51 -19.34 -7.87 19.92
N ASP A 52 -19.10 -6.79 19.16
CA ASP A 52 -19.85 -5.56 19.31
C ASP A 52 -21.26 -5.70 18.72
N GLY A 53 -22.29 -5.44 19.52
CA GLY A 53 -23.69 -5.39 19.08
C GLY A 53 -24.25 -6.66 18.41
N GLY A 54 -23.56 -7.80 18.46
CA GLY A 54 -23.95 -9.03 17.77
C GLY A 54 -23.60 -9.08 16.28
N GLU A 55 -22.79 -8.14 15.77
CA GLU A 55 -22.42 -8.08 14.35
C GLU A 55 -21.36 -9.12 13.93
N GLY A 56 -20.65 -9.67 14.91
CA GLY A 56 -19.64 -10.70 14.76
C GLY A 56 -18.32 -10.31 15.42
N LEU A 57 -17.36 -11.24 15.42
CA LEU A 57 -16.01 -10.98 15.91
C LEU A 57 -15.24 -10.14 14.89
N GLU A 58 -14.83 -8.94 15.28
CA GLU A 58 -13.90 -8.14 14.48
C GLU A 58 -12.45 -8.53 14.80
N ILE A 59 -11.67 -8.90 13.78
CA ILE A 59 -10.21 -9.04 13.84
C ILE A 59 -9.60 -8.44 12.58
N TRP A 60 -8.32 -8.10 12.61
CA TRP A 60 -7.65 -7.44 11.50
C TRP A 60 -7.02 -8.46 10.57
N GLN A 61 -7.05 -8.17 9.27
CA GLN A 61 -6.25 -8.86 8.27
C GLN A 61 -5.15 -7.90 7.82
N GLY A 62 -3.89 -8.29 8.02
CA GLY A 62 -2.73 -7.49 7.61
C GLY A 62 -1.88 -8.21 6.57
N THR A 63 -1.34 -7.46 5.62
CA THR A 63 -0.32 -7.95 4.68
C THR A 63 1.07 -7.49 5.12
N MET A 64 1.97 -8.44 5.35
CA MET A 64 3.35 -8.20 5.79
C MET A 64 4.19 -7.54 4.68
N ARG A 65 4.89 -6.45 5.01
CA ARG A 65 5.76 -5.73 4.08
C ARG A 65 6.96 -6.55 3.62
N ALA A 66 7.50 -7.41 4.48
CA ALA A 66 8.71 -8.16 4.19
C ALA A 66 8.54 -9.25 3.11
N ASN A 67 7.34 -9.85 3.01
CA ASN A 67 7.15 -11.06 2.21
C ASN A 67 5.74 -11.22 1.61
N ASN A 68 4.91 -10.17 1.67
CA ASN A 68 3.52 -10.16 1.21
C ASN A 68 2.61 -11.21 1.86
N GLU A 69 3.04 -11.84 2.95
CA GLU A 69 2.21 -12.81 3.63
C GLU A 69 1.01 -12.13 4.29
N ILE A 70 -0.15 -12.75 4.16
CA ILE A 70 -1.39 -12.24 4.75
C ILE A 70 -1.63 -12.98 6.07
N ARG A 71 -1.98 -12.24 7.13
CA ARG A 71 -2.19 -12.78 8.48
C ARG A 71 -3.46 -12.20 9.11
N LEU A 72 -4.11 -13.01 9.95
CA LEU A 72 -5.11 -12.52 10.90
C LEU A 72 -4.39 -12.01 12.15
N LEU A 73 -4.92 -10.94 12.72
CA LEU A 73 -4.28 -10.12 13.73
C LEU A 73 -5.29 -9.69 14.79
N TYR A 74 -4.90 -9.74 16.06
CA TYR A 74 -5.57 -9.04 17.16
C TYR A 74 -4.92 -7.68 17.36
N SER A 75 -5.70 -6.63 17.60
CA SER A 75 -5.10 -5.36 18.05
C SER A 75 -4.56 -5.50 19.48
N SER A 76 -3.54 -4.73 19.83
CA SER A 76 -3.06 -4.69 21.23
C SER A 76 -4.15 -4.27 22.21
N ALA A 77 -5.09 -3.41 21.76
CA ALA A 77 -6.26 -3.02 22.54
C ALA A 77 -7.20 -4.20 22.84
N GLN A 78 -7.46 -5.08 21.86
CA GLN A 78 -8.23 -6.31 22.11
C GLN A 78 -7.54 -7.21 23.12
N ILE A 79 -6.23 -7.40 23.00
CA ILE A 79 -5.46 -8.22 23.95
C ILE A 79 -5.56 -7.65 25.36
N GLU A 80 -5.36 -6.35 25.54
CA GLU A 80 -5.54 -5.71 26.86
C GLU A 80 -6.97 -5.90 27.39
N TYR A 81 -7.97 -5.69 26.54
CA TYR A 81 -9.36 -5.83 26.93
C TYR A 81 -9.69 -7.26 27.41
N ILE A 82 -9.24 -8.29 26.70
CA ILE A 82 -9.43 -9.70 27.10
C ILE A 82 -8.85 -9.94 28.51
N ARG A 83 -7.63 -9.43 28.76
CA ARG A 83 -6.96 -9.60 30.07
C ARG A 83 -7.76 -8.98 31.20
N TYR A 84 -8.23 -7.75 30.99
CA TYR A 84 -9.04 -7.05 31.99
C TYR A 84 -10.38 -7.76 32.18
N TRP A 85 -11.08 -8.08 31.11
CA TRP A 85 -12.41 -8.68 31.18
C TRP A 85 -12.40 -10.03 31.90
N LEU A 86 -11.44 -10.92 31.60
CA LEU A 86 -11.32 -12.21 32.29
C LEU A 86 -11.07 -12.09 33.80
N TYR A 87 -10.37 -11.04 34.22
CA TYR A 87 -10.11 -10.77 35.63
C TYR A 87 -11.33 -10.15 36.32
N GLU A 88 -11.90 -9.09 35.74
CA GLU A 88 -13.05 -8.38 36.30
C GLU A 88 -14.30 -9.27 36.41
N MET A 89 -14.46 -10.23 35.49
CA MET A 89 -15.54 -11.21 35.55
C MET A 89 -15.28 -12.37 36.53
N GLY A 90 -14.15 -12.37 37.24
CA GLY A 90 -13.77 -13.42 38.18
C GLY A 90 -13.49 -14.78 37.53
N ILE A 91 -13.28 -14.81 36.21
CA ILE A 91 -12.97 -16.04 35.46
C ILE A 91 -11.53 -16.47 35.74
N THR A 92 -10.62 -15.50 35.84
CA THR A 92 -9.23 -15.72 36.26
C THR A 92 -8.97 -15.07 37.62
N PRO A 93 -8.19 -15.71 38.51
CA PRO A 93 -7.95 -15.20 39.87
C PRO A 93 -7.08 -13.93 39.90
N GLN A 94 -6.33 -13.69 38.83
CA GLN A 94 -5.48 -12.52 38.65
C GLN A 94 -5.43 -12.12 37.17
N LYS A 95 -5.08 -10.86 36.89
CA LYS A 95 -4.90 -10.39 35.52
C LYS A 95 -3.80 -11.22 34.83
N ILE A 96 -4.17 -11.95 33.78
CA ILE A 96 -3.22 -12.74 32.99
C ILE A 96 -2.14 -11.83 32.37
N PRO A 97 -0.91 -12.31 32.14
CA PRO A 97 0.15 -11.50 31.57
C PRO A 97 -0.10 -11.15 30.09
N ILE A 98 0.54 -10.08 29.61
CA ILE A 98 0.57 -9.75 28.18
C ILE A 98 1.32 -10.88 27.44
N PRO A 99 0.92 -11.24 26.21
CA PRO A 99 1.72 -12.10 25.36
C PRO A 99 3.16 -11.56 25.20
N ARG A 100 4.11 -12.42 24.88
CA ARG A 100 5.50 -12.00 24.68
C ARG A 100 5.59 -10.94 23.56
N SER A 101 6.42 -9.92 23.77
CA SER A 101 6.63 -8.83 22.81
C SER A 101 7.07 -9.31 21.42
N GLN A 102 7.77 -10.44 21.32
CA GLN A 102 8.14 -11.06 20.04
C GLN A 102 6.95 -11.45 19.14
N TYR A 103 5.73 -11.48 19.66
CA TYR A 103 4.51 -11.76 18.91
C TYR A 103 3.84 -10.49 18.36
N ILE A 104 4.32 -9.32 18.74
CA ILE A 104 3.82 -8.05 18.23
C ILE A 104 4.42 -7.76 16.86
N ILE A 105 3.55 -7.31 15.97
CA ILE A 105 3.87 -6.78 14.66
C ILE A 105 3.63 -5.27 14.75
N PRO A 106 4.69 -4.46 14.69
CA PRO A 106 4.58 -3.02 14.54
C PRO A 106 3.85 -2.64 13.25
N GLU A 107 3.14 -1.53 13.26
CA GLU A 107 2.32 -1.08 12.12
C GLU A 107 3.15 -0.79 10.85
N ASP A 108 4.39 -0.32 11.00
CA ASP A 108 5.32 -0.05 9.89
C ASP A 108 5.74 -1.31 9.12
N GLN A 109 5.62 -2.50 9.74
CA GLN A 109 5.86 -3.80 9.12
C GLN A 109 4.66 -4.31 8.30
N LEU A 110 3.54 -3.58 8.30
CA LEU A 110 2.34 -3.90 7.55
C LEU A 110 2.19 -2.94 6.37
N MET A 111 1.81 -3.47 5.19
CA MET A 111 1.49 -2.65 4.01
C MET A 111 0.04 -2.20 4.01
N ASN A 112 -0.84 -3.07 4.48
CA ASN A 112 -2.25 -2.78 4.66
C ASN A 112 -2.73 -3.51 5.91
N ILE A 113 -3.79 -2.95 6.50
CA ILE A 113 -4.48 -3.52 7.64
C ILE A 113 -5.97 -3.20 7.43
N THR A 114 -6.78 -4.24 7.36
CA THR A 114 -8.22 -4.10 7.12
C THR A 114 -8.99 -4.91 8.15
N PRO A 115 -10.01 -4.34 8.83
CA PRO A 115 -10.88 -5.11 9.72
C PRO A 115 -11.65 -6.17 8.93
N ARG A 116 -11.87 -7.33 9.55
CA ARG A 116 -12.77 -8.40 9.08
C ARG A 116 -13.68 -8.84 10.21
N LEU A 117 -14.97 -8.90 9.90
CA LEU A 117 -16.00 -9.45 10.76
C LEU A 117 -16.21 -10.95 10.47
N PHE A 118 -16.34 -11.73 11.53
CA PHE A 118 -16.62 -13.16 11.48
C PHE A 118 -17.85 -13.49 12.33
N LYS A 119 -18.91 -13.97 11.69
CA LYS A 119 -20.20 -14.20 12.37
C LYS A 119 -20.26 -15.52 13.14
N ASN A 120 -19.39 -16.46 12.79
CA ASN A 120 -19.37 -17.81 13.36
C ASN A 120 -17.99 -18.44 13.21
N ASP A 121 -17.80 -19.55 13.93
CA ASP A 121 -16.53 -20.27 13.98
C ASP A 121 -16.14 -20.89 12.63
N SER A 122 -17.13 -21.28 11.81
CA SER A 122 -16.94 -21.84 10.47
C SER A 122 -16.33 -20.83 9.52
N GLU A 123 -16.81 -19.58 9.53
CA GLU A 123 -16.24 -18.47 8.76
C GLU A 123 -14.80 -18.18 9.16
N LEU A 124 -14.52 -18.12 10.46
CA LEU A 124 -13.17 -17.89 10.98
C LEU A 124 -12.21 -19.01 10.57
N LYS A 125 -12.61 -20.28 10.75
CA LYS A 125 -11.83 -21.46 10.33
C LYS A 125 -11.62 -21.50 8.82
N LYS A 126 -12.63 -21.13 8.03
CA LYS A 126 -12.53 -21.06 6.56
C LYS A 126 -11.52 -20.00 6.15
N ALA A 127 -11.58 -18.80 6.71
CA ALA A 127 -10.63 -17.74 6.42
C ALA A 127 -9.18 -18.13 6.77
N GLN A 128 -8.95 -18.79 7.91
CA GLN A 128 -7.62 -19.32 8.24
C GLN A 128 -7.11 -20.30 7.17
N LYS A 129 -7.94 -21.25 6.73
CA LYS A 129 -7.58 -22.22 5.69
C LYS A 129 -7.29 -21.53 4.35
N GLU A 130 -8.09 -20.54 3.98
CA GLU A 130 -7.90 -19.73 2.78
C GLU A 130 -6.58 -18.96 2.83
N LEU A 131 -6.27 -18.31 3.96
CA LEU A 131 -5.00 -17.62 4.15
C LEU A 131 -3.81 -18.57 4.06
N VAL A 132 -3.88 -19.76 4.64
CA VAL A 132 -2.82 -20.77 4.48
C VAL A 132 -2.62 -21.14 3.01
N LYS A 133 -3.70 -21.33 2.25
CA LYS A 133 -3.62 -21.63 0.81
C LYS A 133 -3.04 -20.45 0.03
N THR A 134 -3.50 -19.23 0.29
CA THR A 134 -3.00 -18.01 -0.35
C THR A 134 -1.51 -17.81 -0.05
N ASN A 135 -1.10 -17.93 1.20
CA ASN A 135 0.32 -17.81 1.58
C ASN A 135 1.18 -18.92 0.98
N LYS A 136 0.67 -20.15 0.86
CA LYS A 136 1.38 -21.22 0.12
C LYS A 136 1.54 -20.90 -1.36
N ARG A 137 0.54 -20.25 -1.98
CA ARG A 137 0.64 -19.77 -3.37
C ARG A 137 1.62 -18.60 -3.49
N LEU A 138 1.68 -17.73 -2.49
CA LEU A 138 2.64 -16.62 -2.43
C LEU A 138 4.08 -17.11 -2.22
N LYS A 139 4.27 -18.22 -1.51
CA LYS A 139 5.60 -18.84 -1.34
C LYS A 139 6.14 -19.35 -2.67
N GLY A 140 7.16 -18.67 -3.18
CA GLY A 140 7.85 -19.02 -4.44
C GLY A 140 7.27 -18.37 -5.69
N VAL A 141 6.22 -17.55 -5.56
CA VAL A 141 5.83 -16.63 -6.63
C VAL A 141 6.74 -15.41 -6.52
N ASP A 142 7.40 -15.07 -7.61
CA ASP A 142 8.19 -13.85 -7.69
C ASP A 142 7.28 -12.66 -7.38
N SER A 143 7.50 -12.08 -6.19
CA SER A 143 6.65 -11.03 -5.62
C SER A 143 6.44 -9.85 -6.57
N GLY A 144 7.39 -9.61 -7.48
CA GLY A 144 7.28 -8.60 -8.52
C GLY A 144 6.16 -8.89 -9.52
N MET A 145 6.02 -10.12 -10.02
CA MET A 145 5.00 -10.45 -11.03
C MET A 145 3.57 -10.37 -10.50
N GLN A 146 3.36 -10.75 -9.24
CA GLN A 146 2.03 -10.63 -8.65
C GLN A 146 1.69 -9.18 -8.31
N ALA A 147 2.64 -8.40 -7.79
CA ALA A 147 2.47 -6.96 -7.59
C ALA A 147 2.18 -6.25 -8.92
N MET A 148 2.90 -6.61 -9.99
CA MET A 148 2.63 -6.11 -11.35
C MET A 148 1.22 -6.49 -11.81
N ARG A 149 0.78 -7.73 -11.59
CA ARG A 149 -0.56 -8.19 -11.98
C ARG A 149 -1.67 -7.49 -11.20
N GLU A 150 -1.50 -7.29 -9.90
CA GLU A 150 -2.47 -6.57 -9.08
C GLU A 150 -2.55 -5.10 -9.48
N THR A 151 -1.41 -4.48 -9.77
CA THR A 151 -1.33 -3.11 -10.29
C THR A 151 -2.00 -3.00 -11.65
N PHE A 152 -1.73 -3.93 -12.56
CA PHE A 152 -2.37 -4.01 -13.87
C PHE A 152 -3.89 -4.10 -13.76
N GLU A 153 -4.43 -4.97 -12.91
CA GLU A 153 -5.88 -5.11 -12.74
C GLU A 153 -6.53 -3.86 -12.11
N LYS A 154 -5.84 -3.17 -11.20
CA LYS A 154 -6.30 -1.87 -10.67
C LYS A 154 -6.35 -0.81 -11.77
N VAL A 155 -5.26 -0.64 -12.52
CA VAL A 155 -5.17 0.30 -13.64
C VAL A 155 -6.22 0.00 -14.70
N ARG A 156 -6.40 -1.28 -15.06
CA ARG A 156 -7.42 -1.71 -16.02
C ARG A 156 -8.83 -1.30 -15.60
N LYS A 157 -9.20 -1.49 -14.33
CA LYS A 157 -10.53 -1.09 -13.81
C LYS A 157 -10.74 0.43 -13.90
N LEU A 158 -9.71 1.21 -13.58
CA LEU A 158 -9.73 2.68 -13.68
C LEU A 158 -9.77 3.16 -15.14
N TYR A 159 -9.10 2.46 -16.06
CA TYR A 159 -9.15 2.79 -17.48
C TYR A 159 -10.51 2.44 -18.10
N GLN A 160 -11.15 1.38 -17.61
CA GLN A 160 -12.42 0.87 -18.13
C GLN A 160 -13.66 1.48 -17.46
N THR A 161 -13.52 2.45 -16.57
CA THR A 161 -14.67 3.06 -15.88
C THR A 161 -15.57 3.82 -16.89
N PRO A 162 -16.90 3.66 -16.84
CA PRO A 162 -17.82 4.21 -17.86
C PRO A 162 -17.83 5.74 -17.95
N GLU A 163 -17.48 6.42 -16.85
CA GLU A 163 -17.52 7.87 -16.72
C GLU A 163 -16.44 8.55 -17.58
N LYS A 164 -15.36 7.84 -17.92
CA LYS A 164 -14.28 8.30 -18.82
C LYS A 164 -13.72 9.69 -18.47
N THR A 165 -13.72 10.05 -17.19
CA THR A 165 -13.29 11.37 -16.70
C THR A 165 -11.79 11.48 -16.44
N ALA A 166 -11.05 10.38 -16.54
CA ALA A 166 -9.63 10.32 -16.24
C ALA A 166 -8.76 10.66 -17.45
N THR A 167 -7.64 11.34 -17.21
CA THR A 167 -6.56 11.52 -18.19
C THR A 167 -5.40 10.61 -17.83
N TRP A 168 -4.84 9.92 -18.83
CA TRP A 168 -3.62 9.12 -18.70
C TRP A 168 -2.52 9.77 -19.49
N CYS A 169 -1.42 10.15 -18.84
CA CYS A 169 -0.30 10.83 -19.48
C CYS A 169 0.99 10.08 -19.19
N SER A 170 1.58 9.47 -20.22
CA SER A 170 2.94 8.94 -20.12
C SER A 170 3.93 10.06 -20.37
N ILE A 171 4.95 10.14 -19.52
CA ILE A 171 5.98 11.16 -19.56
C ILE A 171 7.34 10.49 -19.51
N ASP A 172 8.28 11.07 -20.24
CA ASP A 172 9.67 10.63 -20.30
C ASP A 172 10.58 11.86 -20.36
N LEU A 173 11.58 11.92 -19.49
CA LEU A 173 12.58 13.00 -19.47
C LEU A 173 13.95 12.40 -19.73
N GLU A 174 14.68 12.98 -20.68
CA GLU A 174 16.10 12.66 -20.84
C GLU A 174 16.96 13.75 -20.22
N ASP A 175 18.08 13.32 -19.67
CA ASP A 175 19.16 14.16 -19.19
C ASP A 175 20.46 13.86 -19.92
N TRP A 176 21.42 14.77 -19.78
CA TRP A 176 22.73 14.60 -20.39
C TRP A 176 23.55 13.56 -19.62
N GLU A 177 24.09 12.59 -20.35
CA GLU A 177 24.78 11.42 -19.79
C GLU A 177 26.03 11.73 -18.93
N TYR A 178 26.57 12.94 -19.02
CA TYR A 178 27.70 13.41 -18.18
C TYR A 178 27.27 14.32 -17.03
N ASP A 179 26.04 14.85 -17.04
CA ASP A 179 25.47 15.68 -15.97
C ASP A 179 23.93 15.58 -15.95
N HIS A 180 23.42 14.71 -15.08
CA HIS A 180 21.99 14.46 -14.86
C HIS A 180 21.19 15.68 -14.33
N THR A 181 21.83 16.84 -14.12
CA THR A 181 21.12 18.09 -13.80
C THR A 181 20.70 18.88 -15.06
N VAL A 182 21.22 18.47 -16.21
CA VAL A 182 20.99 19.06 -17.53
C VAL A 182 19.94 18.23 -18.28
N ILE A 183 18.67 18.62 -18.13
CA ILE A 183 17.58 18.07 -18.95
C ILE A 183 17.77 18.48 -20.41
N THR A 184 17.61 17.50 -21.30
CA THR A 184 17.77 17.66 -22.73
C THR A 184 16.45 17.62 -23.48
N GLU A 185 15.53 16.74 -23.07
CA GLU A 185 14.23 16.60 -23.71
C GLU A 185 13.11 16.16 -22.76
N PHE A 186 11.90 16.30 -23.25
CA PHE A 186 10.66 15.91 -22.60
C PHE A 186 9.72 15.33 -23.66
N GLY A 187 9.40 14.05 -23.51
CA GLY A 187 8.39 13.35 -24.29
C GLY A 187 7.10 13.18 -23.49
N TYR A 188 5.96 13.31 -24.16
CA TYR A 188 4.69 12.89 -23.58
C TYR A 188 3.76 12.24 -24.61
N SER A 189 2.90 11.36 -24.11
CA SER A 189 1.76 10.83 -24.85
C SER A 189 0.60 10.70 -23.87
N LEU A 190 -0.55 11.23 -24.24
CA LEU A 190 -1.74 11.20 -23.39
C LEU A 190 -2.95 10.64 -24.10
N VAL A 191 -3.84 10.07 -23.29
CA VAL A 191 -5.18 9.64 -23.65
C VAL A 191 -6.16 10.31 -22.69
N GLN A 192 -7.16 10.98 -23.27
CA GLN A 192 -8.26 11.61 -22.54
C GLN A 192 -9.58 11.34 -23.28
N TRP A 193 -10.70 11.75 -22.70
CA TRP A 193 -12.01 11.60 -23.34
C TRP A 193 -12.77 12.92 -23.34
N GLU A 194 -13.40 13.21 -24.46
CA GLU A 194 -14.41 14.26 -24.60
C GLU A 194 -15.77 13.58 -24.75
N GLY A 195 -16.48 13.45 -23.62
CA GLY A 195 -17.64 12.57 -23.53
C GLY A 195 -17.25 11.09 -23.66
N GLN A 196 -17.62 10.45 -24.76
CA GLN A 196 -17.27 9.05 -25.04
C GLN A 196 -16.16 8.92 -26.10
N GLU A 197 -15.75 10.02 -26.73
CA GLU A 197 -14.72 10.00 -27.77
C GLU A 197 -13.33 10.05 -27.13
N GLU A 198 -12.49 9.05 -27.43
CA GLU A 198 -11.10 9.02 -27.01
C GLU A 198 -10.27 10.01 -27.84
N LYS A 199 -9.60 10.95 -27.17
CA LYS A 199 -8.64 11.86 -27.78
C LYS A 199 -7.23 11.47 -27.35
N ARG A 200 -6.32 11.44 -28.32
CA ARG A 200 -4.91 11.16 -28.10
C ARG A 200 -4.09 12.37 -28.52
N GLU A 201 -3.12 12.72 -27.70
CA GLU A 201 -2.15 13.77 -27.98
C GLU A 201 -0.75 13.27 -27.65
N ARG A 202 0.24 13.71 -28.42
CA ARG A 202 1.65 13.38 -28.22
C ARG A 202 2.48 14.61 -28.51
N GLY A 203 3.59 14.75 -27.80
CA GLY A 203 4.51 15.84 -28.06
C GLY A 203 5.92 15.50 -27.62
N HIS A 204 6.87 16.20 -28.23
CA HIS A 204 8.28 16.06 -27.95
C HIS A 204 8.94 17.44 -27.96
N TRP A 205 9.56 17.80 -26.84
CA TRP A 205 10.16 19.12 -26.61
C TRP A 205 11.64 18.95 -26.26
N THR A 206 12.50 19.76 -26.86
CA THR A 206 13.94 19.72 -26.61
C THR A 206 14.45 21.05 -26.07
N VAL A 207 15.51 21.00 -25.25
CA VAL A 207 16.17 22.19 -24.73
C VAL A 207 17.27 22.62 -25.70
N ALA A 208 17.06 23.75 -26.37
CA ALA A 208 17.99 24.30 -27.34
C ALA A 208 19.36 24.59 -26.70
N GLY A 209 20.43 24.22 -27.40
CA GLY A 209 21.80 24.43 -26.95
C GLY A 209 22.31 23.44 -25.90
N THR A 210 21.56 22.37 -25.60
CA THR A 210 22.04 21.28 -24.75
C THR A 210 22.88 20.27 -25.53
N PRO A 211 23.89 19.65 -24.88
CA PRO A 211 24.70 18.61 -25.51
C PRO A 211 23.86 17.39 -25.89
N HIS A 212 24.35 16.61 -26.85
CA HIS A 212 23.77 15.35 -27.27
C HIS A 212 24.30 14.20 -26.42
N ASN A 213 23.51 13.14 -26.29
CA ASN A 213 23.94 11.86 -25.73
C ASN A 213 24.62 11.01 -26.82
N GLY A 214 25.05 9.79 -26.49
CA GLY A 214 25.56 8.83 -27.48
C GLY A 214 26.79 8.04 -27.04
N THR A 215 27.40 8.37 -25.89
CA THR A 215 28.56 7.63 -25.38
C THR A 215 28.15 6.41 -24.57
N TYR A 216 27.24 6.62 -23.61
CA TYR A 216 26.78 5.65 -22.63
C TYR A 216 25.29 5.34 -22.79
N VAL A 217 24.50 6.31 -23.25
CA VAL A 217 23.07 6.14 -23.56
C VAL A 217 22.79 6.50 -25.03
N PRO A 218 21.87 5.79 -25.71
CA PRO A 218 21.46 6.14 -27.07
C PRO A 218 20.89 7.57 -27.13
N ASP A 219 21.16 8.25 -28.23
CA ASP A 219 20.55 9.56 -28.51
C ASP A 219 19.34 9.39 -29.42
N ALA A 220 18.14 9.50 -28.83
CA ALA A 220 16.87 9.38 -29.54
C ALA A 220 16.27 10.75 -29.93
N ARG A 221 16.93 11.86 -29.60
CA ARG A 221 16.38 13.22 -29.68
C ARG A 221 15.81 13.57 -31.06
N ASP A 222 16.49 13.15 -32.12
CA ASP A 222 16.14 13.47 -33.50
C ASP A 222 15.28 12.38 -34.17
N TYR A 223 14.90 11.34 -33.44
CA TYR A 223 14.14 10.18 -33.93
C TYR A 223 12.67 10.17 -33.47
N TYR A 224 12.10 11.34 -33.14
CA TYR A 224 10.69 11.44 -32.82
C TYR A 224 9.81 11.20 -34.06
N HIS A 225 9.01 10.13 -34.03
CA HIS A 225 8.22 9.68 -35.20
C HIS A 225 6.74 10.09 -35.18
N TYR A 226 6.28 10.81 -34.14
CA TYR A 226 4.85 11.09 -33.93
C TYR A 226 4.47 12.57 -34.08
N GLY A 227 5.31 13.36 -34.75
CA GLY A 227 5.06 14.77 -35.03
C GLY A 227 6.36 15.56 -35.07
N ASP A 228 6.26 16.85 -34.76
CA ASP A 228 7.41 17.75 -34.76
C ASP A 228 8.05 17.82 -33.37
N THR A 229 9.39 17.78 -33.34
CA THR A 229 10.17 18.16 -32.16
C THR A 229 10.18 19.68 -32.04
N VAL A 230 9.79 20.21 -30.88
CA VAL A 230 9.78 21.66 -30.64
C VAL A 230 10.98 22.06 -29.78
N PRO A 231 11.99 22.75 -30.34
CA PRO A 231 13.11 23.28 -29.55
C PRO A 231 12.67 24.51 -28.76
N MET A 232 13.11 24.61 -27.51
CA MET A 232 12.80 25.74 -26.62
C MET A 232 13.88 25.97 -25.56
N THR A 233 13.75 27.06 -24.81
CA THR A 233 14.65 27.30 -23.66
C THR A 233 14.25 26.41 -22.48
N LYS A 234 15.20 26.15 -21.57
CA LYS A 234 14.92 25.40 -20.32
C LYS A 234 13.80 26.05 -19.50
N LYS A 235 13.74 27.39 -19.49
CA LYS A 235 12.70 28.14 -18.80
C LYS A 235 11.32 27.88 -19.41
N ASP A 236 11.23 27.94 -20.73
CA ASP A 236 9.98 27.71 -21.45
C ASP A 236 9.52 26.25 -21.31
N LEU A 237 10.46 25.30 -21.30
CA LEU A 237 10.16 23.89 -21.06
C LEU A 237 9.45 23.71 -19.72
N ILE A 238 10.00 24.26 -18.64
CA ILE A 238 9.39 24.19 -17.30
C ILE A 238 8.00 24.82 -17.29
N VAL A 239 7.83 25.97 -17.93
CA VAL A 239 6.53 26.65 -18.02
C VAL A 239 5.51 25.80 -18.79
N ARG A 240 5.92 25.18 -19.91
CA ARG A 240 5.03 24.35 -20.73
C ARG A 240 4.65 23.04 -20.06
N ILE A 241 5.58 22.37 -19.39
CA ILE A 241 5.30 21.16 -18.61
C ILE A 241 4.28 21.50 -17.51
N ASN A 242 4.49 22.61 -16.79
CA ASN A 242 3.54 23.07 -15.78
C ASN A 242 2.15 23.33 -16.36
N ALA A 243 2.07 24.09 -17.45
CA ALA A 243 0.80 24.41 -18.09
C ALA A 243 0.07 23.16 -18.59
N LEU A 244 0.80 22.21 -19.20
CA LEU A 244 0.28 20.92 -19.62
C LEU A 244 -0.32 20.17 -18.42
N LEU A 245 0.48 19.89 -17.40
CA LEU A 245 0.04 19.09 -16.25
C LEU A 245 -1.11 19.75 -15.48
N SER A 246 -1.06 21.08 -15.31
CA SER A 246 -2.15 21.83 -14.65
C SER A 246 -3.45 21.72 -15.45
N GLY A 247 -3.38 21.94 -16.76
CA GLY A 247 -4.55 21.87 -17.63
C GLY A 247 -5.15 20.47 -17.73
N LEU A 248 -4.34 19.42 -17.60
CA LEU A 248 -4.84 18.05 -17.51
C LEU A 248 -5.49 17.76 -16.16
N ALA A 249 -4.90 18.23 -15.05
CA ALA A 249 -5.43 18.04 -13.70
C ALA A 249 -6.75 18.79 -13.46
N GLU A 250 -6.95 19.96 -14.09
CA GLU A 250 -8.22 20.72 -14.01
C GLU A 250 -9.41 19.98 -14.62
N ARG A 251 -9.16 19.03 -15.53
CA ARG A 251 -10.22 18.28 -16.24
C ARG A 251 -10.75 17.09 -15.44
N GLY A 252 -10.02 16.65 -14.41
CA GLY A 252 -10.37 15.47 -13.62
C GLY A 252 -9.14 14.70 -13.14
N PRO A 253 -9.31 13.42 -12.72
CA PRO A 253 -8.20 12.59 -12.27
C PRO A 253 -7.11 12.44 -13.33
N LEU A 254 -5.87 12.77 -12.98
CA LEU A 254 -4.69 12.61 -13.83
C LEU A 254 -3.82 11.45 -13.34
N PHE A 255 -3.60 10.48 -14.22
CA PHE A 255 -2.70 9.35 -13.99
C PHE A 255 -1.43 9.53 -14.81
N LEU A 256 -0.29 9.62 -14.12
CA LEU A 256 1.02 9.67 -14.78
C LEU A 256 1.61 8.27 -14.92
N VAL A 257 2.20 8.00 -16.09
CA VAL A 257 2.81 6.72 -16.43
C VAL A 257 4.28 6.96 -16.76
N PHE A 258 5.18 6.27 -16.06
CA PHE A 258 6.63 6.37 -16.22
C PHE A 258 7.20 5.01 -16.64
N HIS A 259 8.30 5.00 -17.38
CA HIS A 259 9.02 3.77 -17.73
C HIS A 259 10.06 3.39 -16.65
N ASP A 260 10.82 4.35 -16.11
CA ASP A 260 11.61 4.23 -14.88
C ASP A 260 11.41 5.48 -14.01
N PRO A 261 10.52 5.42 -12.99
CA PRO A 261 10.12 6.61 -12.24
C PRO A 261 11.27 7.21 -11.40
N THR A 262 12.41 6.54 -11.24
CA THR A 262 13.43 6.93 -10.27
C THR A 262 14.04 8.30 -10.57
N SER A 263 14.31 8.59 -11.85
CA SER A 263 14.88 9.86 -12.29
C SER A 263 13.78 10.91 -12.54
N ASP A 264 12.68 10.51 -13.19
CA ASP A 264 11.54 11.38 -13.48
C ASP A 264 10.92 11.96 -12.20
N VAL A 265 10.67 11.12 -11.19
CA VAL A 265 10.06 11.55 -9.92
C VAL A 265 10.99 12.48 -9.14
N LYS A 266 12.32 12.28 -9.21
CA LYS A 266 13.28 13.21 -8.61
C LYS A 266 13.25 14.57 -9.30
N PHE A 267 13.18 14.59 -10.62
CA PHE A 267 13.06 15.83 -11.38
C PHE A 267 11.76 16.58 -11.03
N VAL A 268 10.63 15.85 -11.03
CA VAL A 268 9.32 16.38 -10.67
C VAL A 268 9.32 16.98 -9.25
N ASN A 269 9.87 16.27 -8.27
CA ASN A 269 9.91 16.74 -6.88
C ASN A 269 10.89 17.88 -6.62
N SER A 270 12.01 17.95 -7.35
CA SER A 270 13.09 18.91 -7.07
C SER A 270 12.84 20.34 -7.59
N ARG A 271 11.86 20.56 -8.48
CA ARG A 271 11.69 21.84 -9.19
C ARG A 271 10.34 22.54 -8.98
N ASN A 272 9.71 22.39 -7.81
CA ASN A 272 8.40 23.00 -7.49
C ASN A 272 7.25 22.56 -8.43
N LEU A 273 7.37 21.43 -9.14
CA LEU A 273 6.20 20.79 -9.74
C LEU A 273 5.33 20.12 -8.66
N SER A 274 5.86 19.96 -7.44
CA SER A 274 5.25 19.35 -6.25
C SER A 274 3.86 19.87 -5.86
N GLN A 275 3.48 21.08 -6.29
CA GLN A 275 2.13 21.64 -6.04
C GLN A 275 1.02 20.85 -6.76
N PHE A 276 1.36 20.00 -7.73
CA PHE A 276 0.43 19.15 -8.48
C PHE A 276 0.47 17.67 -8.06
N PHE A 277 1.28 17.32 -7.04
CA PHE A 277 1.56 15.93 -6.67
C PHE A 277 1.24 15.64 -5.20
N PRO A 278 -0.04 15.63 -4.79
CA PRO A 278 -0.41 14.97 -3.55
C PRO A 278 -0.31 13.45 -3.78
N LEU A 279 0.75 12.84 -3.29
CA LEU A 279 1.07 11.41 -3.39
C LEU A 279 1.36 10.89 -4.81
N ILE A 280 2.63 10.96 -5.22
CA ILE A 280 3.20 9.87 -6.01
C ILE A 280 3.37 8.70 -5.04
N SER A 281 2.33 7.88 -4.88
CA SER A 281 2.51 6.56 -4.31
C SER A 281 3.49 5.84 -5.21
N ARG A 282 4.68 5.52 -4.68
CA ARG A 282 5.60 4.58 -5.32
C ARG A 282 4.81 3.32 -5.66
N PHE A 283 4.55 3.11 -6.94
CA PHE A 283 4.07 1.84 -7.48
C PHE A 283 5.30 1.04 -7.90
#